data_AF-A0A7X9U7K8-F1
#
_entry.id   AF-A0A7X9U7K8-F1
#
_cell.length_a   1.000
_cell.length_b   1.000
_cell.length_c   1.000
_cell.angle_alpha   90.00
_cell.angle_beta   90.00
_cell.angle_gamma   90.00
#
_symmetry.space_group_name_H-M   'P 1'
#
loop_
_entity.id
_entity.type
_entity.pdbx_description
1 polymer ?
#
loop_
_entity_poly.entity_id
_entity_poly.type
_entity_poly.pdbx_seq_one_letter_code
_entity_poly.pdbx_strand_id
1 'polypeptide(L)'
;MQNNKKSQSPKFLPRIIANNNEHDFRRSPQVHIFREELHTALLPYGGRSNSYSNFHTELSGNDIDKAKCLLNSITGSDATEVNQIICEVINTLGNVLSYSGVVRYEIVESDGYCLSHIPEQSFYDLKYLFVQVVPKEQQKNNNKKFIFNRAKYVWTLTLPEKVCHWKSYRKILKGLAQNTNTTPPCVDNADLIQNSIGFNFESYNRETTKYIYKIINCIGGNQRDSRTGFATEFYIVNRELKFNLSKILIREHIIDELNSLFIRLNLDSQIVISGLPTSLCIKELISDIGSGKVGLNKALSTINIY
;
A
#
# COMPACT_ATOMS: atom_id res chain seq x y z
N MET A 1 -31.65 -30.36 18.77
CA MET A 1 -30.27 -30.57 18.27
C MET A 1 -29.64 -29.22 18.03
N GLN A 2 -28.93 -28.67 19.02
CA GLN A 2 -28.17 -27.43 18.87
C GLN A 2 -26.84 -27.78 18.19
N ASN A 3 -26.70 -27.40 16.91
CA ASN A 3 -25.41 -27.42 16.24
C ASN A 3 -24.53 -26.34 16.88
N ASN A 4 -23.66 -26.74 17.80
CA ASN A 4 -22.51 -25.96 18.21
C ASN A 4 -21.62 -25.74 16.97
N LYS A 5 -21.89 -24.68 16.17
CA LYS A 5 -20.92 -24.15 15.23
C LYS A 5 -19.75 -23.63 16.07
N LYS A 6 -18.74 -24.47 16.29
CA LYS A 6 -17.47 -24.03 16.86
C LYS A 6 -16.91 -22.96 15.94
N SER A 7 -16.86 -21.72 16.44
CA SER A 7 -16.06 -20.64 15.85
C SER A 7 -14.67 -21.20 15.52
N GLN A 8 -14.28 -21.15 14.26
CA GLN A 8 -12.96 -21.63 13.86
C GLN A 8 -11.93 -20.61 14.33
N SER A 9 -10.84 -21.07 14.96
CA SER A 9 -9.68 -20.22 15.19
C SER A 9 -8.83 -20.13 13.92
N PRO A 10 -8.09 -19.04 13.70
CA PRO A 10 -7.11 -18.97 12.61
C PRO A 10 -6.11 -20.11 12.74
N LYS A 11 -5.79 -20.77 11.62
CA LYS A 11 -4.81 -21.84 11.58
C LYS A 11 -3.41 -21.29 11.52
N PHE A 12 -3.19 -20.25 10.70
CA PHE A 12 -1.90 -19.60 10.56
C PHE A 12 -1.59 -18.75 11.79
N LEU A 13 -0.31 -18.68 12.15
CA LEU A 13 0.16 -17.81 13.20
C LEU A 13 0.12 -16.36 12.69
N PRO A 14 -0.58 -15.44 13.38
CA PRO A 14 -0.69 -14.05 12.97
C PRO A 14 0.61 -13.27 13.16
N ARG A 15 1.55 -13.82 13.95
CA ARG A 15 2.85 -13.22 14.25
C ARG A 15 3.95 -14.28 14.23
N ILE A 16 5.02 -13.96 13.50
CA ILE A 16 6.23 -14.76 13.41
C ILE A 16 7.33 -14.08 14.22
N ILE A 17 7.86 -14.77 15.24
CA ILE A 17 9.04 -14.35 16.00
C ILE A 17 10.22 -14.99 15.29
N ALA A 18 10.76 -14.29 14.31
CA ALA A 18 11.98 -14.69 13.63
C ALA A 18 13.03 -13.60 13.80
N ASN A 19 14.22 -14.01 14.27
CA ASN A 19 15.45 -13.26 14.09
C ASN A 19 15.89 -13.46 12.64
N ASN A 20 15.45 -12.61 11.68
CA ASN A 20 16.21 -12.41 10.44
C ASN A 20 15.77 -11.21 9.60
N ASN A 21 16.80 -10.60 8.99
CA ASN A 21 16.93 -9.39 8.19
C ASN A 21 16.14 -9.33 6.86
N GLU A 22 15.01 -10.01 6.72
CA GLU A 22 14.28 -9.96 5.44
C GLU A 22 13.59 -8.60 5.27
N HIS A 23 14.25 -7.76 4.49
CA HIS A 23 13.75 -6.48 3.99
C HIS A 23 13.40 -5.45 5.06
N ASP A 24 14.21 -5.33 6.11
CA ASP A 24 14.09 -4.19 7.01
C ASP A 24 14.65 -2.91 6.34
N PHE A 25 13.86 -2.38 5.42
CA PHE A 25 14.07 -1.06 4.83
C PHE A 25 13.54 0.06 5.73
N ARG A 26 13.15 -0.20 6.99
CA ARG A 26 12.58 0.85 7.86
C ARG A 26 13.58 1.93 8.19
N ARG A 27 14.88 1.62 8.13
CA ARG A 27 15.96 2.60 8.33
C ARG A 27 16.24 3.48 7.11
N SER A 28 15.61 3.20 5.97
CA SER A 28 15.81 3.95 4.72
C SER A 28 14.86 5.15 4.67
N PRO A 29 15.35 6.41 4.69
CA PRO A 29 14.49 7.59 4.59
C PRO A 29 13.73 7.65 3.26
N GLN A 30 14.38 7.29 2.14
CA GLN A 30 13.75 7.28 0.81
C GLN A 30 12.64 6.23 0.71
N VAL A 31 12.82 5.04 1.32
CA VAL A 31 11.75 4.04 1.40
C VAL A 31 10.63 4.52 2.32
N HIS A 32 10.95 5.16 3.44
CA HIS A 32 9.95 5.71 4.34
C HIS A 32 9.07 6.75 3.64
N ILE A 33 9.68 7.77 3.03
CA ILE A 33 8.98 8.83 2.28
C ILE A 33 8.09 8.20 1.20
N PHE A 34 8.64 7.33 0.37
CA PHE A 34 7.90 6.70 -0.70
C PHE A 34 6.69 5.91 -0.21
N ARG A 35 6.86 5.09 0.85
CA ARG A 35 5.78 4.28 1.42
C ARG A 35 4.69 5.16 2.02
N GLU A 36 5.08 6.15 2.80
CA GLU A 36 4.18 7.11 3.44
C GLU A 36 3.34 7.83 2.39
N GLU A 37 3.97 8.43 1.37
CA GLU A 37 3.28 9.16 0.31
C GLU A 37 2.32 8.27 -0.51
N LEU A 38 2.69 7.00 -0.70
CA LEU A 38 1.91 6.07 -1.54
C LEU A 38 0.59 5.65 -0.88
N HIS A 39 0.58 5.47 0.44
CA HIS A 39 -0.63 5.03 1.15
C HIS A 39 -1.40 6.15 1.84
N THR A 40 -0.78 7.31 2.05
CA THR A 40 -1.45 8.43 2.69
C THR A 40 -2.57 8.94 1.80
N ALA A 41 -3.74 9.18 2.39
CA ALA A 41 -4.89 9.76 1.71
C ALA A 41 -5.31 9.01 0.42
N LEU A 42 -5.30 7.67 0.45
CA LEU A 42 -6.04 6.89 -0.56
C LEU A 42 -7.55 7.17 -0.44
N LEU A 43 -8.03 7.31 0.79
CA LEU A 43 -9.31 7.90 1.12
C LEU A 43 -9.18 8.95 2.23
N PRO A 44 -10.13 9.90 2.33
CA PRO A 44 -10.12 10.91 3.38
C PRO A 44 -10.14 10.29 4.79
N TYR A 45 -9.25 10.76 5.66
CA TYR A 45 -9.20 10.31 7.05
C TYR A 45 -10.48 10.71 7.80
N GLY A 46 -11.01 9.79 8.61
CA GLY A 46 -12.24 10.03 9.37
C GLY A 46 -13.51 10.13 8.51
N GLY A 47 -13.47 9.71 7.24
CA GLY A 47 -14.67 9.64 6.39
C GLY A 47 -15.18 10.97 5.86
N ARG A 48 -14.41 12.06 5.97
CA ARG A 48 -14.81 13.41 5.51
C ARG A 48 -13.70 14.05 4.69
N SER A 49 -14.07 14.78 3.65
CA SER A 49 -13.14 15.55 2.83
C SER A 49 -13.57 17.02 2.75
N ASN A 50 -12.65 17.92 3.07
CA ASN A 50 -12.87 19.36 2.84
C ASN A 50 -12.80 19.70 1.35
N SER A 51 -11.94 18.98 0.62
CA SER A 51 -11.69 19.23 -0.80
C SER A 51 -12.73 18.59 -1.72
N TYR A 52 -13.44 17.56 -1.22
CA TYR A 52 -14.54 16.89 -1.92
C TYR A 52 -15.77 16.85 -1.02
N SER A 53 -16.54 17.94 -1.00
CA SER A 53 -17.76 18.06 -0.17
C SER A 53 -18.82 17.00 -0.46
N ASN A 54 -18.82 16.45 -1.68
CA ASN A 54 -19.76 15.42 -2.13
C ASN A 54 -19.20 14.00 -1.96
N PHE A 55 -18.07 13.84 -1.25
CA PHE A 55 -17.51 12.53 -0.97
C PHE A 55 -18.47 11.72 -0.10
N HIS A 56 -18.80 10.53 -0.57
CA HIS A 56 -19.64 9.60 0.17
C HIS A 56 -19.25 8.16 -0.14
N THR A 57 -19.35 7.29 0.86
CA THR A 57 -19.21 5.85 0.69
C THR A 57 -20.42 5.15 1.27
N GLU A 58 -20.85 4.09 0.60
CA GLU A 58 -21.99 3.29 1.00
C GLU A 58 -21.67 1.80 0.90
N LEU A 59 -22.39 1.01 1.71
CA LEU A 59 -22.50 -0.44 1.54
C LEU A 59 -23.93 -0.72 1.06
N SER A 60 -24.06 -1.17 -0.18
CA SER A 60 -25.35 -1.58 -0.75
C SER A 60 -25.51 -3.10 -0.67
N GLY A 61 -26.71 -3.60 -0.39
CA GLY A 61 -27.03 -5.04 -0.35
C GLY A 61 -27.76 -5.45 0.93
N ASN A 62 -28.03 -6.76 1.08
CA ASN A 62 -28.74 -7.30 2.24
C ASN A 62 -27.83 -7.74 3.39
N ASP A 63 -26.55 -8.04 3.15
CA ASP A 63 -25.59 -8.56 4.14
C ASP A 63 -24.66 -7.45 4.71
N ILE A 64 -25.16 -6.22 4.87
CA ILE A 64 -24.37 -5.05 5.29
C ILE A 64 -23.64 -5.30 6.62
N ASP A 65 -24.32 -5.83 7.64
CA ASP A 65 -23.72 -6.03 8.97
C ASP A 65 -22.60 -7.07 8.95
N LYS A 66 -22.76 -8.15 8.18
CA LYS A 66 -21.69 -9.15 7.99
C LYS A 66 -20.49 -8.57 7.26
N ALA A 67 -20.74 -7.73 6.26
CA ALA A 67 -19.68 -7.02 5.55
C ALA A 67 -18.94 -6.04 6.48
N LYS A 68 -19.65 -5.29 7.34
CA LYS A 68 -19.04 -4.43 8.36
C LYS A 68 -18.16 -5.24 9.33
N CYS A 69 -18.64 -6.38 9.83
CA CYS A 69 -17.84 -7.24 10.71
C CYS A 69 -16.55 -7.73 10.03
N LEU A 70 -16.65 -8.14 8.76
CA LEU A 70 -15.48 -8.54 7.98
C LEU A 70 -14.48 -7.39 7.82
N LEU A 71 -14.97 -6.20 7.45
CA LEU A 71 -14.15 -5.00 7.25
C LEU A 71 -13.46 -4.58 8.55
N ASN A 72 -14.18 -4.50 9.67
CA ASN A 72 -13.63 -4.16 10.98
C ASN A 72 -12.57 -5.15 11.47
N SER A 73 -12.63 -6.41 11.05
CA SER A 73 -11.59 -7.39 11.39
C SER A 73 -10.21 -7.07 10.77
N ILE A 74 -10.17 -6.25 9.71
CA ILE A 74 -8.91 -5.79 9.08
C ILE A 74 -8.23 -4.71 9.94
N THR A 75 -9.01 -3.76 10.46
CA THR A 75 -8.52 -2.61 11.23
C THR A 75 -8.40 -2.93 12.72
N GLY A 76 -9.18 -3.89 13.22
CA GLY A 76 -9.36 -4.13 14.65
C GLY A 76 -10.15 -3.02 15.33
N SER A 77 -10.91 -2.21 14.57
CA SER A 77 -11.72 -1.12 15.09
C SER A 77 -13.17 -1.54 15.30
N ASP A 78 -13.84 -0.95 16.30
CA ASP A 78 -15.27 -1.13 16.58
C ASP A 78 -16.12 -0.02 15.92
N ALA A 79 -15.65 0.54 14.80
CA ALA A 79 -16.35 1.59 14.09
C ALA A 79 -17.70 1.09 13.58
N THR A 80 -18.74 1.93 13.71
CA THR A 80 -20.12 1.60 13.32
C THR A 80 -20.58 2.33 12.06
N GLU A 81 -20.01 3.51 11.80
CA GLU A 81 -20.31 4.34 10.63
C GLU A 81 -19.62 3.80 9.37
N VAL A 82 -20.41 3.53 8.32
CA VAL A 82 -19.93 2.96 7.05
C VAL A 82 -18.78 3.77 6.44
N ASN A 83 -18.91 5.10 6.42
CA ASN A 83 -17.88 5.99 5.89
C ASN A 83 -16.55 5.83 6.59
N GLN A 84 -16.58 5.78 7.92
CA GLN A 84 -15.38 5.63 8.72
C GLN A 84 -14.75 4.24 8.48
N ILE A 85 -15.55 3.17 8.51
CA ILE A 85 -15.09 1.80 8.30
C ILE A 85 -14.38 1.66 6.94
N ILE A 86 -15.02 2.09 5.85
CA ILE A 86 -14.47 1.95 4.50
C ILE A 86 -13.17 2.75 4.35
N CYS A 87 -13.14 3.99 4.85
CA CYS A 87 -11.94 4.82 4.78
C CYS A 87 -10.78 4.24 5.59
N GLU A 88 -11.05 3.76 6.80
CA GLU A 88 -10.04 3.17 7.68
C GLU A 88 -9.48 1.87 7.08
N VAL A 89 -10.34 1.00 6.54
CA VAL A 89 -9.92 -0.25 5.89
C VAL A 89 -9.06 0.02 4.66
N ILE A 90 -9.48 0.91 3.76
CA ILE A 90 -8.73 1.18 2.53
C ILE A 90 -7.37 1.81 2.84
N ASN A 91 -7.31 2.75 3.79
CA ASN A 91 -6.04 3.35 4.21
C ASN A 91 -5.15 2.32 4.93
N THR A 92 -5.73 1.40 5.72
CA THR A 92 -4.97 0.32 6.39
C THR A 92 -4.40 -0.67 5.37
N LEU A 93 -5.21 -1.14 4.42
CA LEU A 93 -4.76 -2.03 3.35
C LEU A 93 -3.71 -1.36 2.47
N GLY A 94 -3.91 -0.08 2.13
CA GLY A 94 -2.92 0.72 1.42
C GLY A 94 -1.59 0.81 2.16
N ASN A 95 -1.64 1.06 3.48
CA ASN A 95 -0.46 1.13 4.32
C ASN A 95 0.30 -0.19 4.29
N VAL A 96 -0.39 -1.31 4.56
CA VAL A 96 0.25 -2.64 4.55
C VAL A 96 0.79 -3.00 3.16
N LEU A 97 0.05 -2.71 2.09
CA LEU A 97 0.52 -2.91 0.71
C LEU A 97 1.79 -2.10 0.40
N SER A 98 1.92 -0.90 0.94
CA SER A 98 3.13 -0.07 0.73
C SER A 98 4.40 -0.75 1.25
N TYR A 99 4.31 -1.67 2.22
CA TYR A 99 5.49 -2.34 2.75
C TYR A 99 6.15 -3.31 1.77
N SER A 100 5.37 -4.09 1.02
CA SER A 100 5.91 -5.22 0.24
C SER A 100 5.26 -5.42 -1.13
N GLY A 101 4.17 -4.69 -1.39
CA GLY A 101 3.30 -4.82 -2.56
C GLY A 101 2.29 -5.96 -2.48
N VAL A 102 2.19 -6.66 -1.33
CA VAL A 102 1.26 -7.78 -1.14
C VAL A 102 0.85 -7.90 0.32
N VAL A 103 -0.40 -8.24 0.58
CA VAL A 103 -0.91 -8.57 1.92
C VAL A 103 -1.79 -9.81 1.83
N ARG A 104 -1.77 -10.63 2.88
CA ARG A 104 -2.53 -11.87 2.94
C ARG A 104 -3.28 -11.99 4.26
N TYR A 105 -4.51 -12.48 4.15
CA TYR A 105 -5.36 -12.75 5.29
C TYR A 105 -5.91 -14.17 5.21
N GLU A 106 -5.98 -14.84 6.35
CA GLU A 106 -6.76 -16.06 6.51
C GLU A 106 -8.22 -15.68 6.73
N ILE A 107 -9.10 -16.28 5.94
CA ILE A 107 -10.55 -16.18 6.08
C ILE A 107 -10.97 -17.17 7.16
N VAL A 108 -11.49 -16.65 8.26
CA VAL A 108 -11.95 -17.42 9.41
C VAL A 108 -13.46 -17.34 9.52
N GLU A 109 -14.13 -18.49 9.51
CA GLU A 109 -15.58 -18.60 9.62
C GLU A 109 -15.99 -18.81 11.09
N SER A 110 -16.85 -17.92 11.58
CA SER A 110 -17.42 -17.94 12.93
C SER A 110 -18.93 -17.64 12.86
N ASP A 111 -19.44 -16.67 13.63
CA ASP A 111 -20.80 -16.12 13.48
C ASP A 111 -20.92 -15.16 12.28
N GLY A 112 -19.78 -14.92 11.61
CA GLY A 112 -19.64 -14.25 10.32
C GLY A 112 -18.29 -14.62 9.72
N TYR A 113 -17.68 -13.70 8.98
CA TYR A 113 -16.33 -13.87 8.46
C TYR A 113 -15.39 -12.85 9.09
N CYS A 114 -14.19 -13.30 9.46
CA CYS A 114 -13.11 -12.46 9.94
C CYS A 114 -11.84 -12.71 9.13
N LEU A 115 -11.00 -11.69 9.01
CA LEU A 115 -9.71 -11.74 8.32
C LEU A 115 -8.58 -11.69 9.34
N SER A 116 -7.86 -12.79 9.48
CA SER A 116 -6.66 -12.85 10.32
C SER A 116 -5.43 -12.61 9.47
N HIS A 117 -4.68 -11.54 9.77
CA HIS A 117 -3.46 -11.22 9.03
C HIS A 117 -2.46 -12.39 9.04
N ILE A 118 -1.91 -12.70 7.86
CA ILE A 118 -0.86 -13.70 7.69
C ILE A 118 0.47 -12.97 7.45
N PRO A 119 1.45 -13.08 8.36
CA PRO A 119 2.77 -12.50 8.16
C PRO A 119 3.44 -13.15 6.95
N GLU A 120 4.07 -12.32 6.13
CA GLU A 120 4.78 -12.80 4.93
C GLU A 120 6.01 -13.65 5.27
N GLN A 121 6.64 -13.39 6.42
CA GLN A 121 7.81 -14.16 6.84
C GLN A 121 7.43 -15.63 6.98
N SER A 122 8.26 -16.49 6.39
CA SER A 122 8.07 -17.94 6.44
C SER A 122 6.76 -18.43 5.83
N PHE A 123 6.12 -17.65 4.95
CA PHE A 123 4.88 -18.02 4.27
C PHE A 123 5.10 -18.24 2.77
N TYR A 124 4.65 -19.38 2.27
CA TYR A 124 4.90 -19.85 0.91
C TYR A 124 3.60 -20.22 0.20
N ASP A 125 3.52 -19.81 -1.06
CA ASP A 125 2.41 -20.10 -1.97
C ASP A 125 2.74 -21.34 -2.81
N LEU A 126 2.00 -22.42 -2.60
CA LEU A 126 1.89 -23.52 -3.54
C LEU A 126 0.52 -23.37 -4.19
N LYS A 127 0.42 -23.41 -5.52
CA LYS A 127 -0.78 -23.12 -6.34
C LYS A 127 -2.17 -23.41 -5.73
N TYR A 128 -2.34 -24.46 -4.93
CA TYR A 128 -3.61 -24.83 -4.27
C TYR A 128 -3.56 -24.84 -2.73
N LEU A 129 -2.38 -24.66 -2.14
CA LEU A 129 -2.08 -24.82 -0.73
C LEU A 129 -1.06 -23.77 -0.26
N PHE A 130 -1.39 -23.07 0.81
CA PHE A 130 -0.43 -22.21 1.48
C PHE A 130 0.25 -22.94 2.62
N VAL A 131 1.53 -22.63 2.82
CA VAL A 131 2.37 -23.21 3.87
C VAL A 131 3.00 -22.10 4.70
N GLN A 132 2.83 -22.17 6.01
CA GLN A 132 3.60 -21.35 6.95
C GLN A 132 4.60 -22.25 7.69
N VAL A 133 5.88 -21.88 7.61
CA VAL A 133 6.97 -22.53 8.35
C VAL A 133 7.09 -21.84 9.71
N VAL A 134 6.88 -22.59 10.79
CA VAL A 134 6.94 -22.03 12.15
C VAL A 134 8.42 -21.94 12.58
N PRO A 135 8.93 -20.77 13.02
CA PRO A 135 10.31 -20.66 13.53
C PRO A 135 10.56 -21.57 14.73
N LYS A 136 11.80 -22.06 14.88
CA LYS A 136 12.20 -22.96 15.97
C LYS A 136 11.84 -22.43 17.37
N GLU A 137 11.93 -21.12 17.58
CA GLU A 137 11.56 -20.47 18.84
C GLU A 137 10.08 -20.65 19.17
N GLN A 138 9.19 -20.50 18.18
CA GLN A 138 7.74 -20.64 18.34
C GLN A 138 7.26 -22.10 18.25
N GLN A 139 8.08 -23.02 17.71
CA GLN A 139 7.75 -24.45 17.68
C GLN A 139 7.60 -25.04 19.09
N LYS A 140 8.37 -24.55 20.07
CA LYS A 140 8.32 -25.01 21.47
C LYS A 140 6.93 -24.83 22.11
N ASN A 141 6.21 -23.78 21.72
CA ASN A 141 4.90 -23.45 22.27
C ASN A 141 3.75 -24.03 21.43
N ASN A 142 3.96 -24.20 20.12
CA ASN A 142 2.89 -24.59 19.19
C ASN A 142 2.93 -26.07 18.75
N ASN A 143 4.00 -26.82 19.07
CA ASN A 143 4.22 -28.22 18.68
C ASN A 143 4.03 -28.51 17.17
N LYS A 144 4.15 -27.49 16.32
CA LYS A 144 3.96 -27.58 14.88
C LYS A 144 5.15 -26.97 14.16
N LYS A 145 5.70 -27.70 13.19
CA LYS A 145 6.78 -27.21 12.31
C LYS A 145 6.23 -26.51 11.07
N PHE A 146 5.11 -27.00 10.56
CA PHE A 146 4.46 -26.49 9.36
C PHE A 146 2.95 -26.37 9.60
N ILE A 147 2.36 -25.31 9.06
CA ILE A 147 0.92 -25.10 9.05
C ILE A 147 0.48 -25.01 7.60
N PHE A 148 -0.56 -25.75 7.24
CA PHE A 148 -1.07 -25.84 5.89
C PHE A 148 -2.53 -25.39 5.83
N ASN A 149 -2.90 -24.61 4.82
CA ASN A 149 -4.30 -24.32 4.53
C ASN A 149 -4.56 -24.20 3.02
N ARG A 150 -5.78 -24.50 2.59
CA ARG A 150 -6.15 -24.42 1.16
C ARG A 150 -6.24 -22.97 0.70
N ALA A 151 -5.93 -22.72 -0.56
CA ALA A 151 -6.01 -21.37 -1.14
C ALA A 151 -7.38 -20.69 -0.97
N LYS A 152 -8.48 -21.48 -0.95
CA LYS A 152 -9.83 -20.97 -0.74
C LYS A 152 -10.05 -20.32 0.64
N TYR A 153 -9.18 -20.53 1.62
CA TYR A 153 -9.22 -19.88 2.94
C TYR A 153 -8.24 -18.73 3.07
N VAL A 154 -7.55 -18.36 2.00
CA VAL A 154 -6.63 -17.23 1.98
C VAL A 154 -7.14 -16.20 1.00
N TRP A 155 -7.24 -14.96 1.46
CA TRP A 155 -7.40 -13.78 0.61
C TRP A 155 -6.03 -13.14 0.43
N THR A 156 -5.63 -12.94 -0.82
CA THR A 156 -4.35 -12.30 -1.17
C THR A 156 -4.68 -11.06 -1.97
N LEU A 157 -4.19 -9.92 -1.49
CA LEU A 157 -4.31 -8.63 -2.14
C LEU A 157 -2.90 -8.20 -2.56
N THR A 158 -2.72 -7.90 -3.85
CA THR A 158 -1.44 -7.41 -4.41
C THR A 158 -1.59 -5.97 -4.89
N LEU A 159 -0.48 -5.30 -5.16
CA LEU A 159 -0.55 -4.06 -5.95
C LEU A 159 -1.17 -4.33 -7.32
N PRO A 160 -1.96 -3.39 -7.85
CA PRO A 160 -2.53 -3.53 -9.18
C PRO A 160 -1.41 -3.55 -10.24
N GLU A 161 -1.48 -4.50 -11.17
CA GLU A 161 -0.50 -4.65 -12.26
C GLU A 161 -0.37 -3.38 -13.13
N LYS A 162 -1.45 -2.60 -13.24
CA LYS A 162 -1.45 -1.29 -13.94
C LYS A 162 -0.52 -0.25 -13.28
N VAL A 163 -0.20 -0.41 -12.00
CA VAL A 163 0.74 0.44 -11.26
C VAL A 163 2.12 -0.20 -11.28
N CYS A 164 2.25 -1.39 -10.68
CA CYS A 164 3.50 -2.12 -10.62
C CYS A 164 3.26 -3.54 -10.11
N HIS A 165 3.80 -4.56 -10.80
CA HIS A 165 3.86 -5.92 -10.29
C HIS A 165 4.60 -5.95 -8.93
N TRP A 166 4.07 -6.63 -7.92
CA TRP A 166 4.62 -6.62 -6.55
C TRP A 166 6.10 -7.02 -6.45
N LYS A 167 6.58 -7.97 -7.26
CA LYS A 167 8.02 -8.31 -7.33
C LYS A 167 8.87 -7.15 -7.82
N SER A 168 8.38 -6.38 -8.80
CA SER A 168 9.06 -5.17 -9.30
C SER A 168 9.01 -4.07 -8.26
N TYR A 169 7.90 -3.94 -7.53
CA TYR A 169 7.79 -3.02 -6.40
C TYR A 169 8.84 -3.30 -5.32
N ARG A 170 9.09 -4.57 -4.98
CA ARG A 170 10.20 -4.92 -4.05
C ARG A 170 11.58 -4.53 -4.58
N LYS A 171 11.80 -4.59 -5.89
CA LYS A 171 13.05 -4.11 -6.52
C LYS A 171 13.17 -2.59 -6.39
N ILE A 172 12.07 -1.85 -6.55
CA ILE A 172 12.01 -0.40 -6.33
C ILE A 172 12.40 -0.09 -4.88
N LEU A 173 11.78 -0.75 -3.90
CA LEU A 173 12.11 -0.54 -2.48
C LEU A 173 13.58 -0.85 -2.17
N LYS A 174 14.11 -1.95 -2.74
CA LYS A 174 15.53 -2.28 -2.60
C LYS A 174 16.43 -1.21 -3.22
N GLY A 175 16.07 -0.71 -4.41
CA GLY A 175 16.80 0.36 -5.10
C GLY A 175 16.81 1.66 -4.29
N LEU A 176 15.66 2.06 -3.74
CA LEU A 176 15.55 3.21 -2.85
C LEU A 176 16.38 3.01 -1.57
N ALA A 177 16.33 1.83 -0.95
CA ALA A 177 17.09 1.52 0.25
C ALA A 177 18.61 1.57 0.06
N GLN A 178 19.09 1.27 -1.15
CA GLN A 178 20.51 1.35 -1.50
C GLN A 178 20.98 2.79 -1.77
N ASN A 179 20.05 3.74 -1.95
CA ASN A 179 20.34 5.12 -2.36
C ASN A 179 19.76 6.14 -1.37
N THR A 180 19.88 5.82 -0.08
CA THR A 180 19.34 6.62 1.03
C THR A 180 20.25 7.71 1.54
N ASN A 181 21.54 7.55 1.33
CA ASN A 181 22.52 8.34 2.04
C ASN A 181 22.60 9.73 1.40
N THR A 182 22.36 10.76 2.21
CA THR A 182 22.58 12.16 1.82
C THR A 182 24.07 12.47 1.65
N THR A 183 24.93 11.63 2.21
CA THR A 183 26.38 11.67 2.04
C THR A 183 26.88 10.42 1.30
N PRO A 184 27.89 10.55 0.41
CA PRO A 184 28.48 9.38 -0.22
C PRO A 184 29.06 8.42 0.81
N PRO A 185 28.93 7.09 0.62
CA PRO A 185 29.51 6.10 1.54
C PRO A 185 31.04 6.20 1.69
N CYS A 186 31.72 6.85 0.74
CA CYS A 186 33.16 7.04 0.72
C CYS A 186 33.66 8.29 1.47
N VAL A 187 32.76 9.07 2.07
CA VAL A 187 33.12 10.27 2.85
C VAL A 187 32.88 9.97 4.33
N ASP A 188 33.94 9.99 5.13
CA ASP A 188 33.81 9.90 6.59
C ASP A 188 33.25 11.23 7.13
N ASN A 189 32.36 11.15 8.11
CA ASN A 189 31.78 12.33 8.75
C ASN A 189 32.85 13.16 9.47
N ALA A 190 33.96 12.54 9.89
CA ALA A 190 35.11 13.24 10.45
C ALA A 190 35.80 14.16 9.44
N ASP A 191 35.84 13.77 8.16
CA ASP A 191 36.46 14.53 7.07
C ASP A 191 35.62 15.74 6.66
N LEU A 192 34.30 15.73 6.93
CA LEU A 192 33.39 16.87 6.69
C LEU A 192 33.68 18.06 7.60
N ILE A 193 34.26 17.81 8.77
CA ILE A 193 34.53 18.83 9.80
C ILE A 193 35.88 19.52 9.54
N GLN A 194 36.80 18.85 8.84
CA GLN A 194 38.11 19.38 8.48
C GLN A 194 38.11 19.85 7.01
N ASN A 195 37.73 21.10 6.79
CA ASN A 195 37.78 21.88 5.53
C ASN A 195 38.22 21.18 4.22
N SER A 196 37.28 21.18 3.28
CA SER A 196 37.42 20.95 1.83
C SER A 196 37.93 19.58 1.38
N ILE A 197 37.05 18.57 1.46
CA ILE A 197 37.25 17.21 0.90
C ILE A 197 37.35 17.21 -0.66
N GLY A 198 37.32 18.38 -1.32
CA GLY A 198 37.30 18.49 -2.79
C GLY A 198 36.11 17.80 -3.46
N PHE A 199 35.15 17.29 -2.68
CA PHE A 199 34.03 16.50 -3.16
C PHE A 199 32.85 17.40 -3.53
N ASN A 200 32.29 17.21 -4.73
CA ASN A 200 31.14 17.97 -5.21
C ASN A 200 29.82 17.31 -4.74
N PHE A 201 29.38 17.67 -3.53
CA PHE A 201 28.11 17.20 -2.96
C PHE A 201 26.89 17.60 -3.79
N GLU A 202 26.92 18.74 -4.47
CA GLU A 202 25.83 19.20 -5.33
C GLU A 202 25.63 18.24 -6.51
N SER A 203 26.72 17.89 -7.20
CA SER A 203 26.67 16.92 -8.30
C SER A 203 26.26 15.53 -7.82
N TYR A 204 26.76 15.08 -6.67
CA TYR A 204 26.34 13.81 -6.09
C TYR A 204 24.84 13.78 -5.80
N ASN A 205 24.32 14.78 -5.09
CA ASN A 205 22.90 14.89 -4.76
C ASN A 205 22.02 14.95 -6.02
N ARG A 206 22.47 15.68 -7.05
CA ARG A 206 21.78 15.77 -8.34
C ARG A 206 21.69 14.41 -9.03
N GLU A 207 22.80 13.67 -9.14
CA GLU A 207 22.81 12.36 -9.79
C GLU A 207 22.04 11.30 -8.99
N THR A 208 22.16 11.32 -7.66
CA THR A 208 21.35 10.46 -6.77
C THR A 208 19.85 10.74 -6.96
N THR A 209 19.44 12.00 -7.06
CA THR A 209 18.02 12.37 -7.27
C THR A 209 17.53 11.89 -8.63
N LYS A 210 18.30 12.10 -9.72
CA LYS A 210 17.97 11.56 -11.04
C LYS A 210 17.81 10.03 -11.02
N TYR A 211 18.69 9.34 -10.29
CA TYR A 211 18.62 7.90 -10.15
C TYR A 211 17.37 7.45 -9.38
N ILE A 212 17.04 8.11 -8.26
CA ILE A 212 15.79 7.88 -7.52
C ILE A 212 14.59 8.07 -8.43
N TYR A 213 14.55 9.15 -9.22
CA TYR A 213 13.47 9.44 -10.14
C TYR A 213 13.30 8.37 -11.21
N LYS A 214 14.42 7.82 -11.71
CA LYS A 214 14.43 6.69 -12.63
C LYS A 214 13.89 5.42 -11.98
N ILE A 215 14.25 5.13 -10.73
CA ILE A 215 13.77 3.94 -10.00
C ILE A 215 12.25 3.96 -9.84
N ILE A 216 11.69 5.09 -9.42
CA ILE A 216 10.25 5.19 -9.13
C ILE A 216 9.42 5.60 -10.35
N ASN A 217 10.02 5.68 -11.54
CA ASN A 217 9.37 6.23 -12.73
C ASN A 217 8.06 5.52 -13.09
N CYS A 218 7.91 4.20 -12.84
CA CYS A 218 6.65 3.50 -13.13
C CYS A 218 5.49 3.94 -12.24
N ILE A 219 5.76 4.38 -11.01
CA ILE A 219 4.75 4.81 -10.03
C ILE A 219 4.63 6.34 -10.01
N GLY A 220 5.71 7.06 -10.28
CA GLY A 220 5.80 8.52 -10.17
C GLY A 220 6.30 8.97 -8.79
N GLY A 221 6.01 10.22 -8.46
CA GLY A 221 6.24 10.80 -7.12
C GLY A 221 7.57 11.54 -7.02
N ASN A 222 7.59 12.65 -6.27
CA ASN A 222 8.74 13.55 -6.24
C ASN A 222 9.66 13.36 -5.03
N GLN A 223 9.34 12.44 -4.11
CA GLN A 223 10.13 12.20 -2.88
C GLN A 223 10.32 13.49 -2.06
N ARG A 224 9.27 14.30 -1.97
CA ARG A 224 9.28 15.64 -1.33
C ARG A 224 10.30 16.63 -1.92
N ASP A 225 10.80 16.38 -3.12
CA ASP A 225 11.73 17.29 -3.80
C ASP A 225 10.98 18.17 -4.80
N SER A 226 11.03 19.48 -4.58
CA SER A 226 10.41 20.51 -5.43
C SER A 226 11.43 21.29 -6.26
N ARG A 227 12.71 20.91 -6.25
CA ARG A 227 13.77 21.68 -6.90
C ARG A 227 13.72 21.54 -8.43
N THR A 228 13.67 22.68 -9.11
CA THR A 228 13.67 22.79 -10.59
C THR A 228 15.08 22.82 -11.20
N GLY A 229 16.14 22.79 -10.39
CA GLY A 229 17.53 22.95 -10.85
C GLY A 229 18.06 21.83 -11.76
N PHE A 230 17.37 20.68 -11.85
CA PHE A 230 17.79 19.51 -12.64
C PHE A 230 16.64 18.80 -13.35
N ALA A 231 15.43 19.37 -13.28
CA ALA A 231 14.21 18.84 -13.86
C ALA A 231 13.31 20.01 -14.28
N THR A 232 12.67 19.89 -15.44
CA THR A 232 11.70 20.92 -15.87
C THR A 232 10.45 20.87 -15.01
N GLU A 233 9.77 22.00 -14.85
CA GLU A 233 8.48 22.07 -14.14
C GLU A 233 7.47 21.07 -14.71
N PHE A 234 7.40 20.97 -16.04
CA PHE A 234 6.57 19.99 -16.73
C PHE A 234 6.86 18.56 -16.27
N TYR A 235 8.14 18.19 -16.14
CA TYR A 235 8.54 16.86 -15.71
C TYR A 235 8.15 16.59 -14.25
N ILE A 236 8.35 17.56 -13.35
CA ILE A 236 7.98 17.46 -11.93
C ILE A 236 6.47 17.27 -11.78
N VAL A 237 5.66 18.08 -12.47
CA VAL A 237 4.19 17.99 -12.47
C VAL A 237 3.71 16.67 -13.04
N ASN A 238 4.27 16.22 -14.16
CA ASN A 238 3.89 14.95 -14.77
C ASN A 238 4.15 13.75 -13.82
N ARG A 239 5.21 13.81 -13.03
CA ARG A 239 5.52 12.76 -12.04
C ARG A 239 4.57 12.76 -10.85
N GLU A 240 4.14 13.93 -10.39
CA GLU A 240 3.08 14.08 -9.39
C GLU A 240 1.74 13.55 -9.89
N LEU A 241 1.33 13.90 -11.11
CA LEU A 241 0.11 13.36 -11.72
C LEU A 241 0.15 11.85 -11.84
N LYS A 242 1.29 11.29 -12.27
CA LYS A 242 1.49 9.85 -12.35
C LYS A 242 1.41 9.17 -10.98
N PHE A 243 1.92 9.83 -9.95
CA PHE A 243 1.80 9.36 -8.58
C PHE A 243 0.36 9.33 -8.10
N ASN A 244 -0.39 10.42 -8.33
CA ASN A 244 -1.81 10.49 -8.01
C ASN A 244 -2.62 9.45 -8.77
N LEU A 245 -2.30 9.22 -10.05
CA LEU A 245 -2.89 8.13 -10.82
C LEU A 245 -2.61 6.77 -10.17
N SER A 246 -1.38 6.52 -9.72
CA SER A 246 -1.03 5.27 -9.02
C SER A 246 -1.82 5.09 -7.72
N LYS A 247 -1.96 6.15 -6.91
CA LYS A 247 -2.77 6.13 -5.68
C LYS A 247 -4.24 5.81 -5.97
N ILE A 248 -4.83 6.46 -6.98
CA ILE A 248 -6.22 6.21 -7.38
C ILE A 248 -6.40 4.78 -7.89
N LEU A 249 -5.47 4.27 -8.69
CA LEU A 249 -5.50 2.88 -9.15
C LEU A 249 -5.40 1.88 -8.00
N ILE A 250 -4.58 2.16 -6.98
CA ILE A 250 -4.50 1.34 -5.76
C ILE A 250 -5.84 1.36 -5.02
N ARG A 251 -6.43 2.55 -4.80
CA ARG A 251 -7.73 2.69 -4.14
C ARG A 251 -8.83 1.90 -4.87
N GLU A 252 -8.97 2.12 -6.18
CA GLU A 252 -9.95 1.41 -7.02
C GLU A 252 -9.74 -0.10 -6.94
N HIS A 253 -8.49 -0.56 -7.04
CA HIS A 253 -8.17 -1.98 -6.94
C HIS A 253 -8.52 -2.60 -5.58
N ILE A 254 -8.25 -1.91 -4.48
CA ILE A 254 -8.61 -2.39 -3.13
C ILE A 254 -10.13 -2.57 -3.03
N ILE A 255 -10.91 -1.62 -3.55
CA ILE A 255 -12.39 -1.69 -3.54
C ILE A 255 -12.87 -2.89 -4.37
N ASP A 256 -12.33 -3.06 -5.57
CA ASP A 256 -12.68 -4.18 -6.46
C ASP A 256 -12.37 -5.54 -5.81
N GLU A 257 -11.24 -5.64 -5.11
CA GLU A 257 -10.81 -6.86 -4.41
C GLU A 257 -11.67 -7.16 -3.18
N LEU A 258 -12.09 -6.14 -2.43
CA LEU A 258 -13.04 -6.29 -1.32
C LEU A 258 -14.42 -6.72 -1.82
N ASN A 259 -14.91 -6.11 -2.89
CA ASN A 259 -16.18 -6.51 -3.52
C ASN A 259 -16.11 -7.94 -4.06
N SER A 260 -14.98 -8.32 -4.69
CA SER A 260 -14.73 -9.70 -5.13
C SER A 260 -14.68 -10.68 -3.96
N LEU A 261 -14.15 -10.25 -2.80
CA LEU A 261 -14.16 -11.04 -1.58
C LEU A 261 -15.59 -11.23 -1.05
N PHE A 262 -16.44 -10.22 -1.04
CA PHE A 262 -17.84 -10.37 -0.64
C PHE A 262 -18.57 -11.40 -1.50
N ILE A 263 -18.42 -11.32 -2.83
CA ILE A 263 -18.97 -12.29 -3.78
C ILE A 263 -18.44 -13.70 -3.47
N ARG A 264 -17.13 -13.84 -3.27
CA ARG A 264 -16.49 -15.13 -2.93
C ARG A 264 -17.02 -15.74 -1.63
N LEU A 265 -17.38 -14.91 -0.66
CA LEU A 265 -17.95 -15.31 0.63
C LEU A 265 -19.48 -15.44 0.59
N ASN A 266 -20.09 -15.24 -0.59
CA ASN A 266 -21.54 -15.24 -0.78
C ASN A 266 -22.26 -14.26 0.16
N LEU A 267 -21.67 -13.07 0.32
CA LEU A 267 -22.27 -11.93 1.02
C LEU A 267 -22.89 -11.00 -0.02
N ASP A 268 -24.19 -10.74 0.09
CA ASP A 268 -24.88 -9.75 -0.73
C ASP A 268 -24.57 -8.34 -0.21
N SER A 269 -23.38 -7.85 -0.53
CA SER A 269 -22.91 -6.51 -0.16
C SER A 269 -21.88 -5.99 -1.17
N GLN A 270 -21.85 -4.68 -1.37
CA GLN A 270 -20.92 -4.00 -2.27
C GLN A 270 -20.55 -2.62 -1.71
N ILE A 271 -19.26 -2.30 -1.76
CA ILE A 271 -18.73 -0.95 -1.52
C ILE A 271 -18.93 -0.11 -2.76
N VAL A 272 -19.55 1.06 -2.58
CA VAL A 272 -19.68 2.10 -3.60
C VAL A 272 -19.09 3.40 -3.05
N ILE A 273 -18.32 4.10 -3.89
CA ILE A 273 -17.70 5.38 -3.56
C ILE A 273 -18.09 6.42 -4.60
N SER A 274 -18.48 7.60 -4.14
CA SER A 274 -18.83 8.74 -4.98
C SER A 274 -18.11 10.02 -4.53
N GLY A 275 -18.04 11.01 -5.42
CA GLY A 275 -17.47 12.33 -5.12
C GLY A 275 -15.94 12.43 -5.19
N LEU A 276 -15.22 11.38 -5.61
CA LEU A 276 -13.76 11.40 -5.83
C LEU A 276 -13.41 11.22 -7.31
N PRO A 277 -12.27 11.76 -7.78
CA PRO A 277 -11.80 11.55 -9.15
C PRO A 277 -11.43 10.09 -9.39
N THR A 278 -11.74 9.57 -10.57
CA THR A 278 -11.40 8.21 -10.99
C THR A 278 -10.07 8.18 -11.74
N SER A 279 -9.53 6.98 -11.96
CA SER A 279 -8.30 6.82 -12.74
C SER A 279 -8.45 7.27 -14.20
N LEU A 280 -9.67 7.27 -14.74
CA LEU A 280 -9.98 7.80 -16.07
C LEU A 280 -9.79 9.33 -16.12
N CYS A 281 -10.36 10.06 -15.15
CA CYS A 281 -10.23 11.52 -15.08
C CYS A 281 -8.77 11.98 -15.05
N ILE A 282 -7.90 11.29 -14.30
CA ILE A 282 -6.47 11.65 -14.23
C ILE A 282 -5.71 11.25 -15.50
N LYS A 283 -6.05 10.13 -16.15
CA LYS A 283 -5.45 9.76 -17.44
C LYS A 283 -5.76 10.77 -18.53
N GLU A 284 -7.00 11.24 -18.60
CA GLU A 284 -7.42 12.31 -19.50
C GLU A 284 -6.64 13.59 -19.23
N LEU A 285 -6.53 14.00 -17.96
CA LEU A 285 -5.74 15.17 -17.57
C LEU A 285 -4.27 15.06 -18.00
N ILE A 286 -3.62 13.90 -17.78
CA ILE A 286 -2.25 13.66 -18.24
C ILE A 286 -2.14 13.79 -19.78
N SER A 287 -3.11 13.25 -20.52
CA SER A 287 -3.14 13.33 -21.99
C SER A 287 -3.36 14.77 -22.49
N ASP A 288 -4.23 15.53 -21.83
CA ASP A 288 -4.53 16.91 -22.21
C ASP A 288 -3.36 17.85 -21.94
N ILE A 289 -2.63 17.63 -20.84
CA ILE A 289 -1.39 18.36 -20.55
C ILE A 289 -0.31 18.00 -21.57
N GLY A 290 -0.14 16.71 -21.89
CA GLY A 290 0.83 16.25 -22.89
C GLY A 290 0.56 16.78 -24.30
N SER A 291 -0.69 17.11 -24.62
CA SER A 291 -1.09 17.71 -25.90
C SER A 291 -1.21 19.24 -25.87
N GLY A 292 -0.90 19.88 -24.75
CA GLY A 292 -0.97 21.34 -24.59
C GLY A 292 -2.38 21.93 -24.51
N LYS A 293 -3.42 21.09 -24.40
CA LYS A 293 -4.82 21.54 -24.25
C LYS A 293 -5.09 22.18 -22.88
N VAL A 294 -4.32 21.79 -21.88
CA VAL A 294 -4.44 22.25 -20.49
C VAL A 294 -3.08 22.73 -19.98
N GLY A 295 -3.06 23.92 -19.36
CA GLY A 295 -1.86 24.46 -18.72
C GLY A 295 -1.54 23.82 -17.37
N LEU A 296 -0.28 23.89 -16.94
CA LEU A 296 0.23 23.27 -15.71
C LEU A 296 -0.50 23.74 -14.43
N ASN A 297 -1.00 24.98 -14.39
CA ASN A 297 -1.73 25.51 -13.23
C ASN A 297 -2.99 24.69 -12.90
N LYS A 298 -3.72 24.22 -13.92
CA LYS A 298 -4.92 23.37 -13.75
C LYS A 298 -4.54 21.95 -13.32
N ALA A 299 -3.36 21.49 -13.70
CA ALA A 299 -2.81 20.22 -13.22
C ALA A 299 -2.51 20.29 -11.73
N LEU A 300 -1.82 21.35 -11.29
CA LEU A 300 -1.43 21.58 -9.90
C LEU A 300 -2.65 21.70 -8.97
N SER A 301 -3.72 22.38 -9.39
CA SER A 301 -4.97 22.44 -8.61
C SER A 301 -5.61 21.06 -8.45
N THR A 302 -5.37 20.13 -9.37
CA THR A 302 -5.88 18.76 -9.32
C THR A 302 -4.98 17.83 -8.50
N ILE A 303 -3.71 18.19 -8.32
CA ILE A 303 -2.74 17.42 -7.53
C ILE A 303 -2.93 17.62 -6.03
N ASN A 304 -3.23 18.85 -5.60
CA ASN A 304 -3.28 19.27 -4.19
C ASN A 304 -4.56 18.88 -3.43
N ILE A 305 -5.28 17.83 -3.86
CA ILE A 305 -6.63 17.56 -3.32
C ILE A 305 -6.62 16.59 -2.11
N TYR A 306 -5.44 16.32 -1.53
CA TYR A 306 -5.30 15.52 -0.32
C TYR A 306 -4.31 16.15 0.65
#